data_AF-A0A2G9YHJ0-F1
#
_entry.id   AF-A0A2G9YHJ0-F1
#
_cell.length_a   1.000
_cell.length_b   1.000
_cell.length_c   1.000
_cell.angle_alpha   90.00
_cell.angle_beta   90.00
_cell.angle_gamma   90.00
#
_symmetry.space_group_name_H-M   'P 1'
#
loop_
_entity.id
_entity.type
_entity.pdbx_description
1 polymer ?
#
loop_
_entity_poly.entity_id
_entity_poly.type
_entity_poly.pdbx_seq_one_letter_code
_entity_poly.pdbx_strand_id
1 'polypeptide(L)'
;YIELKNTTSSNITLTDWILLDDDGIIYTFTSSDTISANGYFLIEDEENCTTIQEDVVASITLSNSDGELLVLKDGTGQIIDSANQVTGGWFAGANTESDDSMERTLLPGDGTEASNWYTSVGNIGGRTGTPGEKNSPGEQPEEGEEEEQEQQQEDEESSLSYQPGDIVINEFVSDPADDDTEWIELYNTTQNEIDLTDWTIEDNTGTTYGRGSLSKLDGLIIESQ
;
A
#
# COMPACT_ATOMS: atom_id res chain seq x y z
N TYR A 1 -3.70 -15.36 -7.14
CA TYR A 1 -4.09 -14.06 -7.73
C TYR A 1 -2.90 -13.12 -7.72
N ILE A 2 -2.90 -12.13 -8.62
CA ILE A 2 -2.03 -10.95 -8.59
C ILE A 2 -2.95 -9.74 -8.53
N GLU A 3 -2.58 -8.71 -7.78
CA GLU A 3 -3.36 -7.47 -7.70
C GLU A 3 -2.47 -6.25 -7.94
N LEU A 4 -2.99 -5.30 -8.73
CA LEU A 4 -2.37 -4.00 -8.93
C LEU A 4 -3.16 -2.93 -8.18
N LYS A 5 -2.47 -2.02 -7.50
CA LYS A 5 -3.08 -0.83 -6.88
C LYS A 5 -2.71 0.43 -7.64
N ASN A 6 -3.70 1.22 -8.03
CA ASN A 6 -3.47 2.57 -8.51
C ASN A 6 -3.29 3.51 -7.32
N THR A 7 -2.09 3.99 -7.06
CA THR A 7 -1.80 4.90 -5.95
C THR A 7 -2.09 6.37 -6.27
N THR A 8 -2.56 6.67 -7.48
CA THR A 8 -2.87 8.03 -7.92
C THR A 8 -4.34 8.39 -7.64
N SER A 9 -4.60 9.70 -7.58
CA SER A 9 -5.94 10.27 -7.45
C SER A 9 -6.73 10.33 -8.75
N SER A 10 -6.23 9.74 -9.84
CA SER A 10 -6.86 9.72 -11.15
C SER A 10 -7.00 8.29 -11.68
N ASN A 11 -8.00 8.05 -12.52
CA ASN A 11 -8.14 6.74 -13.17
C ASN A 11 -6.98 6.49 -14.13
N ILE A 12 -6.48 5.25 -14.16
CA ILE A 12 -5.45 4.80 -15.10
C ILE A 12 -6.09 3.80 -16.06
N THR A 13 -5.97 4.05 -17.36
CA THR A 13 -6.28 3.05 -18.40
C THR A 13 -4.97 2.38 -18.82
N LEU A 14 -4.91 1.05 -18.70
CA LEU A 14 -3.71 0.25 -18.89
C LEU A 14 -3.49 -0.14 -20.36
N THR A 15 -3.90 0.70 -21.32
CA THR A 15 -3.83 0.32 -22.74
C THR A 15 -2.39 0.00 -23.14
N ASP A 16 -2.19 -1.19 -23.71
CA ASP A 16 -0.90 -1.71 -24.17
C ASP A 16 0.13 -1.97 -23.06
N TRP A 17 -0.26 -1.86 -21.78
CA TRP A 17 0.61 -2.27 -20.67
C TRP A 17 0.81 -3.79 -20.71
N ILE A 18 1.89 -4.26 -20.10
CA ILE A 18 2.17 -5.69 -19.97
C ILE A 18 2.65 -6.03 -18.55
N LEU A 19 2.17 -7.16 -18.04
CA LEU A 19 2.71 -7.82 -16.85
C LEU A 19 3.56 -9.01 -17.31
N LEU A 20 4.78 -9.10 -16.81
CA LEU A 20 5.72 -10.16 -17.12
C LEU A 20 6.20 -10.87 -15.86
N ASP A 21 6.60 -12.13 -16.01
CA ASP A 21 7.49 -12.88 -15.13
C ASP A 21 8.83 -13.16 -15.82
N ASP A 22 9.61 -14.11 -15.32
CA ASP A 22 10.86 -14.58 -15.91
C ASP A 22 10.66 -15.46 -17.15
N ASP A 23 9.49 -16.07 -17.31
CA ASP A 23 9.11 -16.90 -18.45
C ASP A 23 8.50 -16.09 -19.63
N GLY A 24 8.03 -14.87 -19.38
CA GLY A 24 7.61 -13.95 -20.43
C GLY A 24 6.43 -13.08 -20.04
N ILE A 25 5.56 -12.77 -21.01
CA ILE A 25 4.37 -11.94 -20.77
C ILE A 25 3.28 -12.84 -20.16
N ILE A 26 2.87 -12.51 -18.94
CA ILE A 26 1.70 -13.10 -18.26
C ILE A 26 0.42 -12.53 -18.86
N TYR A 27 0.35 -11.21 -19.00
CA TYR A 27 -0.86 -10.52 -19.43
C TYR A 27 -0.54 -9.27 -20.25
N THR A 28 -1.33 -9.03 -21.31
CA THR A 28 -1.31 -7.80 -22.09
C THR A 28 -2.63 -7.07 -21.87
N PHE A 29 -2.54 -5.89 -21.27
CA PHE A 29 -3.68 -5.06 -20.93
C PHE A 29 -4.20 -4.32 -22.17
N THR A 30 -5.50 -4.06 -22.14
CA THR A 30 -6.28 -3.47 -23.22
C THR A 30 -6.89 -2.14 -22.78
N SER A 31 -7.57 -1.45 -23.70
CA SER A 31 -8.24 -0.19 -23.39
C SER A 31 -9.47 -0.33 -22.49
N SER A 32 -9.96 -1.55 -22.24
CA SER A 32 -11.02 -1.78 -21.23
C SER A 32 -10.47 -1.96 -19.83
N ASP A 33 -9.18 -2.22 -19.69
CA ASP A 33 -8.57 -2.47 -18.38
C ASP A 33 -8.24 -1.14 -17.73
N THR A 34 -9.05 -0.79 -16.74
CA THR A 34 -8.95 0.50 -16.05
C THR A 34 -8.90 0.28 -14.55
N ILE A 35 -7.95 0.92 -13.89
CA ILE A 35 -7.92 1.01 -12.45
C ILE A 35 -8.47 2.39 -12.07
N SER A 36 -9.56 2.44 -11.32
CA SER A 36 -10.06 3.71 -10.77
C SER A 36 -9.00 4.36 -9.88
N ALA A 37 -9.08 5.68 -9.68
CA ALA A 37 -8.26 6.38 -8.69
C ALA A 37 -8.30 5.65 -7.34
N ASN A 38 -7.13 5.32 -6.76
CA ASN A 38 -7.01 4.54 -5.52
C ASN A 38 -7.63 3.14 -5.53
N GLY A 39 -8.00 2.64 -6.71
CA GLY A 39 -8.62 1.33 -6.90
C GLY A 39 -7.60 0.21 -7.09
N TYR A 40 -8.14 -1.00 -7.22
CA TYR A 40 -7.41 -2.23 -7.44
C TYR A 40 -7.77 -2.83 -8.80
N PHE A 41 -6.89 -3.67 -9.33
CA PHE A 41 -7.14 -4.50 -10.51
C PHE A 41 -6.72 -5.93 -10.18
N LEU A 42 -7.70 -6.80 -10.02
CA LEU A 42 -7.53 -8.16 -9.55
C LEU A 42 -7.44 -9.14 -10.73
N ILE A 43 -6.32 -9.85 -10.81
CA ILE A 43 -6.03 -10.87 -11.82
C ILE A 43 -6.02 -12.24 -11.13
N GLU A 44 -6.91 -13.12 -11.55
CA GLU A 44 -6.99 -14.50 -11.04
C GLU A 44 -6.61 -15.51 -12.14
N ASP A 45 -6.11 -16.68 -11.73
CA ASP A 45 -5.75 -17.77 -12.65
C ASP A 45 -6.95 -18.55 -13.15
N GLU A 46 -8.01 -18.60 -12.35
CA GLU A 46 -9.33 -19.15 -12.69
C GLU A 46 -10.43 -18.25 -12.12
N GLU A 47 -11.68 -18.42 -12.57
CA GLU A 47 -12.81 -17.66 -12.02
C GLU A 47 -13.09 -18.06 -10.56
N ASN A 48 -13.37 -17.09 -9.69
CA ASN A 48 -13.72 -17.31 -8.27
C ASN A 48 -12.62 -18.01 -7.46
N CYS A 49 -11.34 -17.75 -7.74
CA CYS A 49 -10.27 -18.18 -6.86
C CYS A 49 -10.44 -17.52 -5.49
N THR A 50 -10.84 -16.24 -5.46
CA THR A 50 -11.27 -15.57 -4.23
C THR A 50 -12.79 -15.42 -4.17
N THR A 51 -13.32 -14.98 -3.03
CA THR A 51 -14.72 -14.54 -2.93
C THR A 51 -14.94 -13.11 -3.46
N ILE A 52 -13.88 -12.44 -3.93
CA ILE A 52 -13.94 -11.11 -4.54
C ILE A 52 -13.99 -11.32 -6.06
N GLN A 53 -14.82 -10.54 -6.74
CA GLN A 53 -14.93 -10.63 -8.19
C GLN A 53 -13.64 -10.09 -8.83
N GLU A 54 -13.00 -10.91 -9.65
CA GLU A 54 -11.84 -10.54 -10.44
C GLU A 54 -12.18 -9.57 -11.56
N ASP A 55 -11.23 -8.71 -11.93
CA ASP A 55 -11.34 -7.86 -13.12
C ASP A 55 -11.02 -8.67 -14.39
N VAL A 56 -10.08 -9.61 -14.28
CA VAL A 56 -9.75 -10.53 -15.36
C VAL A 56 -9.26 -11.88 -14.86
N VAL A 57 -9.57 -12.91 -15.64
CA VAL A 57 -8.93 -14.22 -15.54
C VAL A 57 -7.83 -14.34 -16.59
N ALA A 58 -6.60 -14.63 -16.15
CA ALA A 58 -5.43 -14.79 -16.99
C ALA A 58 -4.60 -15.98 -16.52
N SER A 59 -3.89 -16.66 -17.43
CA SER A 59 -3.04 -17.79 -17.06
C SER A 59 -1.82 -17.32 -16.26
N ILE A 60 -1.96 -17.22 -14.95
CA ILE A 60 -0.87 -16.93 -14.01
C ILE A 60 -0.24 -18.27 -13.61
N THR A 61 1.07 -18.41 -13.71
CA THR A 61 1.78 -19.61 -13.25
C THR A 61 3.04 -19.17 -12.52
N LEU A 62 2.90 -18.89 -11.23
CA LEU A 62 4.01 -18.45 -10.40
C LEU A 62 4.76 -19.62 -9.77
N SER A 63 6.09 -19.50 -9.67
CA SER A 63 6.96 -20.49 -9.02
C SER A 63 6.60 -20.67 -7.55
N ASN A 64 6.49 -21.92 -7.10
CA ASN A 64 6.21 -22.24 -5.71
C ASN A 64 7.45 -22.32 -4.81
N SER A 65 8.67 -22.26 -5.37
CA SER A 65 9.90 -22.59 -4.64
C SER A 65 11.04 -21.61 -4.79
N ASP A 66 11.20 -21.00 -5.96
CA ASP A 66 12.41 -20.25 -6.29
C ASP A 66 12.20 -18.73 -6.28
N GLY A 67 10.94 -18.30 -6.13
CA GLY A 67 10.51 -16.92 -6.36
C GLY A 67 10.64 -16.55 -7.83
N GLU A 68 9.99 -15.47 -8.24
CA GLU A 68 10.11 -14.91 -9.60
C GLU A 68 10.15 -13.40 -9.53
N LEU A 69 10.68 -12.76 -10.58
CA LEU A 69 10.60 -11.31 -10.74
C LEU A 69 9.38 -10.98 -11.59
N LEU A 70 8.39 -10.33 -10.99
CA LEU A 70 7.29 -9.73 -11.75
C LEU A 70 7.65 -8.32 -12.17
N VAL A 71 7.29 -7.95 -13.41
CA VAL A 71 7.55 -6.61 -13.96
C VAL A 71 6.30 -6.07 -14.64
N LEU A 72 5.85 -4.89 -14.22
CA LEU A 72 4.79 -4.15 -14.89
C LEU A 72 5.40 -3.08 -15.80
N LYS A 73 5.05 -3.08 -17.08
CA LYS A 73 5.47 -2.04 -18.03
C LYS A 73 4.29 -1.34 -18.65
N ASP A 74 4.44 -0.05 -18.90
CA ASP A 74 3.46 0.71 -19.66
C ASP A 74 3.52 0.41 -21.18
N GLY A 75 2.57 0.98 -21.94
CA GLY A 75 2.51 0.83 -23.39
C GLY A 75 3.69 1.42 -24.16
N THR A 76 4.57 2.20 -23.51
CA THR A 76 5.83 2.67 -24.09
C THR A 76 7.01 1.73 -23.82
N GLY A 77 6.81 0.75 -22.94
CA GLY A 77 7.82 -0.17 -22.44
C GLY A 77 8.58 0.32 -21.21
N GLN A 78 8.17 1.44 -20.60
CA GLN A 78 8.73 1.92 -19.34
C GLN A 78 8.32 0.97 -18.21
N ILE A 79 9.28 0.58 -17.37
CA ILE A 79 8.98 -0.17 -16.14
C ILE A 79 8.27 0.77 -15.16
N ILE A 80 7.08 0.37 -14.73
CA ILE A 80 6.25 1.10 -13.77
C ILE A 80 6.46 0.56 -12.36
N ASP A 81 6.49 -0.76 -12.21
CA ASP A 81 6.83 -1.41 -10.94
C ASP A 81 7.51 -2.77 -11.20
N SER A 82 8.18 -3.29 -10.17
CA SER A 82 8.70 -4.65 -10.14
C SER A 82 8.49 -5.27 -8.77
N ALA A 83 8.26 -6.57 -8.72
CA ALA A 83 8.00 -7.29 -7.48
C ALA A 83 8.91 -8.52 -7.36
N ASN A 84 9.52 -8.64 -6.18
CA ASN A 84 10.40 -9.75 -5.80
C ASN A 84 11.72 -9.78 -6.60
N GLN A 85 12.38 -10.93 -6.69
CA GLN A 85 13.66 -11.14 -7.37
C GLN A 85 13.58 -12.40 -8.24
N VAL A 86 14.50 -12.50 -9.21
CA VAL A 86 14.56 -13.65 -10.14
C VAL A 86 14.87 -14.95 -9.40
N THR A 87 15.54 -14.88 -8.25
CA THR A 87 15.88 -16.05 -7.43
C THR A 87 15.83 -15.69 -5.96
N GLY A 88 15.71 -16.71 -5.09
CA GLY A 88 15.80 -16.54 -3.63
C GLY A 88 14.48 -16.80 -2.89
N GLY A 89 13.43 -17.22 -3.59
CA GLY A 89 12.10 -17.41 -3.04
C GLY A 89 11.25 -16.14 -3.14
N TRP A 90 9.99 -16.26 -2.74
CA TRP A 90 9.14 -15.08 -2.49
C TRP A 90 9.54 -14.45 -1.16
N PHE A 91 9.62 -13.11 -1.13
CA PHE A 91 10.00 -12.38 0.09
C PHE A 91 9.06 -12.62 1.26
N ALA A 92 7.77 -12.85 0.99
CA ALA A 92 6.78 -13.21 1.99
C ALA A 92 5.63 -14.02 1.35
N GLY A 93 4.55 -14.21 2.10
CA GLY A 93 3.50 -15.18 1.76
C GLY A 93 3.93 -16.59 2.16
N ALA A 94 2.95 -17.50 2.27
CA ALA A 94 3.21 -18.87 2.70
C ALA A 94 2.18 -19.84 2.13
N ASN A 95 2.65 -21.03 1.80
CA ASN A 95 1.80 -22.17 1.45
C ASN A 95 1.21 -22.78 2.74
N THR A 96 0.10 -22.23 3.19
CA THR A 96 -0.69 -22.69 4.34
C THR A 96 -2.04 -23.23 3.88
N GLU A 97 -2.86 -23.75 4.81
CA GLU A 97 -4.26 -24.10 4.48
C GLU A 97 -5.11 -22.89 4.04
N SER A 98 -4.62 -21.67 4.28
CA SER A 98 -5.31 -20.41 3.99
C SER A 98 -4.71 -19.64 2.80
N ASP A 99 -3.70 -20.21 2.12
CA ASP A 99 -2.99 -19.60 0.99
C ASP A 99 -2.54 -18.15 1.27
N ASP A 100 -1.58 -17.99 2.17
CA ASP A 100 -1.17 -16.68 2.65
C ASP A 100 -0.47 -15.86 1.57
N SER A 101 -1.09 -14.73 1.22
CA SER A 101 -0.59 -13.79 0.22
C SER A 101 0.55 -12.92 0.73
N MET A 102 1.41 -12.49 -0.19
CA MET A 102 2.42 -11.46 0.03
C MET A 102 1.84 -10.10 -0.36
N GLU A 103 2.05 -9.08 0.48
CA GLU A 103 1.55 -7.72 0.22
C GLU A 103 2.60 -6.64 0.54
N ARG A 104 2.44 -5.46 -0.08
CA ARG A 104 3.33 -4.30 0.08
C ARG A 104 3.15 -3.61 1.43
N THR A 105 4.21 -3.03 1.97
CA THR A 105 4.13 -2.04 3.06
C THR A 105 3.27 -0.83 2.68
N LEU A 106 2.74 -0.13 3.69
CA LEU A 106 1.87 1.05 3.50
C LEU A 106 2.57 2.20 2.76
N LEU A 107 3.87 2.36 2.97
CA LEU A 107 4.77 3.20 2.18
C LEU A 107 5.60 2.29 1.27
N PRO A 108 5.08 1.88 0.11
CA PRO A 108 5.78 0.93 -0.75
C PRO A 108 7.05 1.61 -1.29
N GLY A 109 8.21 1.07 -0.92
CA GLY A 109 9.51 1.43 -1.50
C GLY A 109 9.81 0.65 -2.79
N ASP A 110 11.10 0.47 -3.09
CA ASP A 110 11.54 -0.37 -4.23
C ASP A 110 11.04 -1.79 -4.08
N GLY A 111 10.33 -2.27 -5.09
CA GLY A 111 9.68 -3.54 -4.99
C GLY A 111 10.52 -4.79 -5.13
N THR A 112 11.80 -4.60 -5.43
CA THR A 112 12.83 -5.63 -5.46
C THR A 112 13.58 -5.76 -4.11
N GLU A 113 13.19 -4.97 -3.10
CA GLU A 113 13.72 -5.02 -1.74
C GLU A 113 12.74 -5.74 -0.79
N ALA A 114 13.24 -6.76 -0.09
CA ALA A 114 12.42 -7.61 0.79
C ALA A 114 11.74 -6.83 1.93
N SER A 115 12.34 -5.73 2.40
CA SER A 115 11.78 -4.89 3.47
C SER A 115 10.48 -4.18 3.10
N ASN A 116 10.11 -4.16 1.81
CA ASN A 116 8.86 -3.56 1.33
C ASN A 116 7.72 -4.59 1.18
N TRP A 117 7.91 -5.80 1.71
CA TRP A 117 6.97 -6.91 1.63
C TRP A 117 6.78 -7.60 2.98
N TYR A 118 5.58 -8.12 3.21
CA TYR A 118 5.26 -8.98 4.34
C TYR A 118 4.10 -9.91 3.98
N THR A 119 3.89 -10.94 4.80
CA THR A 119 2.76 -11.86 4.66
C THR A 119 1.51 -11.15 5.17
N SER A 120 0.46 -11.13 4.36
CA SER A 120 -0.81 -10.52 4.77
C SER A 120 -1.31 -11.15 6.07
N VAL A 121 -1.91 -10.35 6.92
CA VAL A 121 -2.71 -10.82 8.06
C VAL A 121 -4.21 -10.54 7.85
N GLY A 122 -4.58 -10.09 6.64
CA GLY A 122 -5.96 -9.90 6.23
C GLY A 122 -6.67 -11.23 6.02
N ASN A 123 -8.00 -11.24 6.16
CA ASN A 123 -8.83 -12.40 5.91
C ASN A 123 -10.02 -12.02 5.00
N ILE A 124 -9.68 -11.62 3.78
CA ILE A 124 -10.62 -11.20 2.73
C ILE A 124 -10.48 -12.16 1.54
N GLY A 125 -11.55 -12.36 0.79
CA GLY A 125 -11.49 -13.23 -0.39
C GLY A 125 -11.46 -14.72 -0.08
N GLY A 126 -11.70 -15.12 1.18
CA GLY A 126 -11.71 -16.54 1.60
C GLY A 126 -10.31 -17.14 1.83
N ARG A 127 -9.30 -16.29 2.04
CA ARG A 127 -7.88 -16.64 2.19
C ARG A 127 -7.18 -15.62 3.09
N THR A 128 -5.95 -15.90 3.47
CA THR A 128 -5.11 -14.91 4.17
C THR A 128 -4.57 -13.88 3.16
N GLY A 129 -5.35 -12.83 2.92
CA GLY A 129 -5.06 -11.77 1.97
C GLY A 129 -6.09 -10.63 2.02
N THR A 130 -5.83 -9.60 1.23
CA THR A 130 -6.70 -8.43 1.08
C THR A 130 -7.09 -8.10 -0.37
N PRO A 131 -7.48 -9.08 -1.21
CA PRO A 131 -7.88 -8.78 -2.58
C PRO A 131 -9.03 -7.75 -2.61
N GLY A 132 -8.88 -6.73 -3.45
CA GLY A 132 -9.81 -5.62 -3.64
C GLY A 132 -9.79 -4.56 -2.54
N GLU A 133 -8.93 -4.68 -1.53
CA GLU A 133 -8.97 -3.87 -0.31
C GLU A 133 -7.59 -3.34 0.09
N LYS A 134 -7.53 -2.40 1.05
CA LYS A 134 -6.24 -1.92 1.60
C LYS A 134 -5.49 -3.11 2.23
N ASN A 135 -4.20 -3.22 1.92
CA ASN A 135 -3.27 -4.14 2.59
C ASN A 135 -3.44 -4.06 4.12
N SER A 136 -3.31 -5.21 4.77
CA SER A 136 -3.48 -5.36 6.20
C SER A 136 -2.39 -4.58 6.97
N PRO A 137 -2.60 -4.17 8.23
CA PRO A 137 -1.63 -3.36 8.98
C PRO A 137 -0.43 -4.17 9.50
N GLY A 138 -0.01 -5.25 8.80
CA GLY A 138 0.87 -6.29 9.32
C GLY A 138 2.14 -5.80 10.02
N GLU A 139 2.71 -6.64 10.88
CA GLU A 139 3.98 -6.37 11.56
C GLU A 139 5.04 -5.98 10.54
N GLN A 140 5.47 -4.72 10.55
CA GLN A 140 6.71 -4.32 9.90
C GLN A 140 7.84 -5.20 10.50
N PRO A 141 8.90 -5.55 9.75
CA PRO A 141 10.04 -6.23 10.36
C PRO A 141 10.61 -5.35 11.48
N GLU A 142 10.21 -5.64 12.71
CA GLU A 142 10.66 -4.93 13.90
C GLU A 142 12.15 -5.25 14.08
N GLU A 143 12.98 -4.22 14.17
CA GLU A 143 14.26 -4.36 14.87
C GLU A 143 13.92 -4.79 16.30
N GLY A 144 14.21 -6.06 16.58
CA GLY A 144 13.41 -6.84 17.52
C GLY A 144 13.34 -6.34 18.95
N GLU A 145 12.23 -6.68 19.60
CA GLU A 145 12.10 -6.89 21.04
C GLU A 145 11.01 -7.94 21.32
N GLU A 146 11.10 -8.59 22.48
CA GLU A 146 10.57 -9.92 22.79
C GLU A 146 9.07 -9.97 23.10
N GLU A 147 8.48 -11.16 22.91
CA GLU A 147 7.09 -11.54 23.19
C GLU A 147 6.58 -11.15 24.59
N GLU A 148 5.41 -10.51 24.67
CA GLU A 148 4.48 -10.72 25.78
C GLU A 148 3.04 -10.87 25.27
N GLN A 149 2.49 -12.07 25.47
CA GLN A 149 1.08 -12.40 25.26
C GLN A 149 0.24 -11.83 26.41
N GLU A 150 -0.87 -11.15 26.11
CA GLU A 150 -2.05 -11.22 26.98
C GLU A 150 -3.36 -10.89 26.22
N GLN A 151 -4.31 -11.82 26.31
CA GLN A 151 -5.68 -11.69 25.80
C GLN A 151 -6.51 -10.82 26.75
N GLN A 152 -7.30 -9.89 26.21
CA GLN A 152 -8.58 -9.47 26.80
C GLN A 152 -9.48 -8.77 25.77
N GLN A 153 -10.71 -9.28 25.64
CA GLN A 153 -11.84 -8.64 24.98
C GLN A 153 -12.41 -7.56 25.88
N GLU A 154 -12.57 -6.33 25.38
CA GLU A 154 -13.71 -5.46 25.69
C GLU A 154 -13.76 -4.25 24.74
N ASP A 155 -14.99 -3.94 24.31
CA ASP A 155 -15.53 -2.71 23.74
C ASP A 155 -14.94 -2.13 22.43
N GLU A 156 -15.72 -2.31 21.34
CA GLU A 156 -15.57 -1.59 20.07
C GLU A 156 -15.92 -0.11 20.23
N GLU A 157 -15.02 0.68 20.82
CA GLU A 157 -14.71 1.95 20.18
C GLU A 157 -13.70 1.64 19.08
N SER A 158 -14.05 1.98 17.85
CA SER A 158 -13.16 1.95 16.68
C SER A 158 -11.85 2.67 17.04
N SER A 159 -10.85 1.91 17.51
CA SER A 159 -9.50 2.41 17.70
C SER A 159 -8.92 2.65 16.30
N LEU A 160 -9.10 3.86 15.80
CA LEU A 160 -8.32 4.35 14.66
C LEU A 160 -6.85 4.33 15.10
N SER A 161 -6.14 3.26 14.76
CA SER A 161 -4.68 3.22 14.88
C SER A 161 -4.09 3.76 13.58
N TYR A 162 -3.60 4.99 13.63
CA TYR A 162 -2.91 5.61 12.51
C TYR A 162 -1.50 5.03 12.39
N GLN A 163 -1.11 4.64 11.18
CA GLN A 163 0.17 3.99 10.90
C GLN A 163 1.19 4.98 10.31
N PRO A 164 2.50 4.74 10.46
CA PRO A 164 3.52 5.52 9.76
C PRO A 164 3.21 5.62 8.26
N GLY A 165 3.15 6.85 7.75
CA GLY A 165 2.82 7.13 6.36
C GLY A 165 1.34 7.40 6.08
N ASP A 166 0.41 7.11 6.99
CA ASP A 166 -1.00 7.51 6.85
C ASP A 166 -1.14 9.05 6.78
N ILE A 167 -0.25 9.77 7.48
CA ILE A 167 -0.02 11.21 7.32
C ILE A 167 1.46 11.43 7.06
N VAL A 168 1.77 12.27 6.07
CA VAL A 168 3.14 12.67 5.74
C VAL A 168 3.27 14.19 5.77
N ILE A 169 4.44 14.69 6.19
CA ILE A 169 4.81 16.09 5.94
C ILE A 169 5.10 16.19 4.44
N ASN A 170 4.25 16.89 3.71
CA ASN A 170 4.34 17.01 2.26
C ASN A 170 5.25 18.18 1.86
N GLU A 171 5.06 19.34 2.48
CA GLU A 171 5.82 20.57 2.19
C GLU A 171 6.05 21.41 3.45
N PHE A 172 7.07 22.28 3.45
CA PHE A 172 7.28 23.27 4.51
C PHE A 172 8.14 24.44 4.05
N VAL A 173 8.03 25.58 4.74
CA VAL A 173 8.92 26.75 4.61
C VAL A 173 9.57 27.02 5.96
N SER A 174 10.90 26.97 5.99
CA SER A 174 11.72 27.19 7.20
C SER A 174 12.48 28.52 7.23
N ASP A 175 12.35 29.34 6.18
CA ASP A 175 13.01 30.66 6.08
C ASP A 175 12.18 31.54 5.12
N PRO A 176 11.01 32.02 5.56
CA PRO A 176 10.16 32.87 4.76
C PRO A 176 10.78 34.28 4.59
N ALA A 177 10.23 35.10 3.69
CA ALA A 177 10.67 36.49 3.56
C ALA A 177 10.41 37.28 4.86
N ASP A 178 11.11 38.41 5.02
CA ASP A 178 10.84 39.34 6.12
C ASP A 178 9.33 39.69 6.13
N ASP A 179 8.68 39.49 7.29
CA ASP A 179 7.23 39.65 7.55
C ASP A 179 6.28 38.54 7.06
N ASP A 180 6.78 37.41 6.53
CA ASP A 180 5.99 36.20 6.25
C ASP A 180 6.13 35.14 7.38
N THR A 181 5.28 34.10 7.35
CA THR A 181 5.25 33.03 8.36
C THR A 181 5.83 31.71 7.86
N GLU A 182 6.42 30.95 8.78
CA GLU A 182 6.76 29.55 8.53
C GLU A 182 5.47 28.73 8.49
N TRP A 183 5.45 27.70 7.64
CA TRP A 183 4.33 26.79 7.56
C TRP A 183 4.78 25.39 7.19
N ILE A 184 3.92 24.43 7.52
CA ILE A 184 4.04 23.03 7.12
C ILE A 184 2.73 22.57 6.49
N GLU A 185 2.81 21.69 5.51
CA GLU A 185 1.68 21.01 4.90
C GLU A 185 1.71 19.53 5.30
N LEU A 186 0.61 19.07 5.88
CA LEU A 186 0.37 17.64 6.12
C LEU A 186 -0.53 17.09 5.04
N TYR A 187 -0.22 15.89 4.54
CA TYR A 187 -1.04 15.19 3.56
C TYR A 187 -1.51 13.84 4.13
N ASN A 188 -2.82 13.63 4.09
CA ASN A 188 -3.43 12.34 4.44
C ASN A 188 -3.33 11.40 3.24
N THR A 189 -2.53 10.35 3.36
CA THR A 189 -2.36 9.32 2.31
C THR A 189 -3.46 8.27 2.33
N THR A 190 -4.31 8.29 3.37
CA THR A 190 -5.38 7.32 3.56
C THR A 190 -6.67 7.75 2.89
N GLN A 191 -7.59 6.79 2.81
CA GLN A 191 -8.92 7.00 2.28
C GLN A 191 -9.95 7.44 3.32
N ASN A 192 -9.56 7.52 4.59
CA ASN A 192 -10.42 7.87 5.70
C ASN A 192 -10.11 9.29 6.15
N GLU A 193 -11.11 10.02 6.65
CA GLU A 193 -10.84 11.25 7.39
C GLU A 193 -9.98 10.89 8.60
N ILE A 194 -8.90 11.63 8.80
CA ILE A 194 -8.05 11.48 9.97
C ILE A 194 -8.36 12.63 10.90
N ASP A 195 -8.94 12.30 12.05
CA ASP A 195 -9.15 13.27 13.11
C ASP A 195 -7.81 13.57 13.81
N LEU A 196 -7.36 14.81 13.69
CA LEU A 196 -6.15 15.31 14.34
C LEU A 196 -6.46 15.96 15.69
N THR A 197 -7.68 15.80 16.22
CA THR A 197 -8.00 16.14 17.60
C THR A 197 -7.01 15.40 18.51
N ASP A 198 -6.20 16.17 19.23
CA ASP A 198 -5.11 15.71 20.11
C ASP A 198 -3.75 15.37 19.46
N TRP A 199 -3.62 15.50 18.14
CA TRP A 199 -2.31 15.43 17.49
C TRP A 199 -1.47 16.68 17.78
N THR A 200 -0.17 16.48 17.86
CA THR A 200 0.82 17.53 18.12
C THR A 200 1.94 17.48 17.09
N ILE A 201 2.43 18.67 16.73
CA ILE A 201 3.64 18.82 15.92
C ILE A 201 4.65 19.55 16.79
N GLU A 202 5.83 18.95 16.94
CA GLU A 202 6.92 19.47 17.76
C GLU A 202 8.17 19.72 16.90
N ASP A 203 8.79 20.89 17.10
CA ASP A 203 10.12 21.19 16.59
C ASP A 203 11.20 20.88 17.65
N ASN A 204 12.47 21.16 17.34
CA ASN A 204 13.55 20.95 18.31
C ASN A 204 13.52 21.92 19.52
N THR A 205 12.57 22.86 19.54
CA THR A 205 12.36 23.81 20.63
C THR A 205 11.22 23.41 21.57
N GLY A 206 10.44 22.38 21.20
CA GLY A 206 9.33 21.82 21.99
C GLY A 206 8.02 22.59 21.84
N THR A 207 7.85 23.36 20.76
CA THR A 207 6.63 24.14 20.51
C THR A 207 5.57 23.27 19.87
N THR A 208 4.36 23.25 20.45
CA THR A 208 3.25 22.38 20.03
C THR A 208 2.22 23.13 19.19
N TYR A 209 1.99 22.70 17.95
CA TYR A 209 0.90 23.19 17.10
C TYR A 209 -0.16 22.10 16.92
N GLY A 210 -1.44 22.40 17.16
CA GLY A 210 -2.52 21.43 16.94
C GLY A 210 -3.91 22.06 16.91
N ARG A 211 -4.60 21.92 15.77
CA ARG A 211 -6.07 21.82 15.63
C ARG A 211 -6.45 21.61 14.15
N GLY A 212 -7.17 20.54 13.84
CA GLY A 212 -7.82 20.32 12.55
C GLY A 212 -8.40 18.90 12.44
N SER A 213 -9.16 18.64 11.39
CA SER A 213 -9.31 17.29 10.84
C SER A 213 -8.74 17.31 9.42
N LEU A 214 -8.03 16.24 9.05
CA LEU A 214 -7.53 16.08 7.69
C LEU A 214 -8.60 15.34 6.88
N SER A 215 -9.23 16.08 5.97
CA SER A 215 -10.17 15.50 5.00
C SER A 215 -9.46 14.46 4.12
N LYS A 216 -10.23 13.53 3.55
CA LYS A 216 -9.72 12.44 2.70
C LYS A 216 -8.86 13.01 1.56
N LEU A 217 -7.61 12.54 1.46
CA LEU A 217 -6.67 12.90 0.38
C LEU A 217 -6.52 14.42 0.18
N ASP A 218 -6.53 15.17 1.28
CA ASP A 218 -6.41 16.63 1.29
C ASP A 218 -5.22 17.09 2.13
N GLY A 219 -4.79 18.33 1.88
CA GLY A 219 -3.70 19.00 2.59
C GLY A 219 -4.21 19.91 3.69
N LEU A 220 -3.50 19.96 4.83
CA LEU A 220 -3.72 20.99 5.86
C LEU A 220 -2.44 21.82 6.00
N ILE A 221 -2.54 23.12 5.72
CA ILE A 221 -1.49 24.10 5.99
C ILE A 221 -1.60 24.55 7.45
N ILE A 222 -0.50 24.44 8.19
CA ILE A 222 -0.38 24.90 9.57
C ILE A 222 0.70 25.99 9.60
N GLU A 223 0.30 27.21 9.96
CA GLU A 223 1.17 28.38 10.06
C GLU A 223 1.67 28.57 11.51
N SER A 224 2.91 28.99 11.66
CA SER A 224 3.43 29.46 12.96
C SER A 224 2.77 30.80 13.33
N GLN A 225 2.31 30.97 14.58
CA GLN A 225 1.79 32.25 15.09
C GLN A 225 2.88 33.27 15.41
#